data_AF-A0A8T1YLW4-F1
#
_entry.id   AF-A0A8T1YLW4-F1
#
_cell.length_a   1.000
_cell.length_b   1.000
_cell.length_c   1.000
_cell.angle_alpha   90.00
_cell.angle_beta   90.00
_cell.angle_gamma   90.00
#
_symmetry.space_group_name_H-M   'P 1'
#
loop_
_entity.id
_entity.type
_entity.pdbx_description
1 polymer ?
#
loop_
_entity_poly.entity_id
_entity_poly.type
_entity_poly.pdbx_seq_one_letter_code
_entity_poly.pdbx_strand_id
1 'polypeptide(L)'
;MSETELRALISKLTTHHKAYYTAKWAAIKEDVLAFFGPIWLNPLEKACFWLTGWKPSTVFRMVDRLRKYSRVVLVEAQVRKLEELRVKTKFDEQKIEREMERYQVAMADRKMVELARLGCHLGGESVMVVEAAVRGLATGLEKMVKAADCVRLKTLKGILDILAPPQCVEFLAAAATFQVQLRRWGNRRHNVTHS
;
A
#
# COMPACT_ATOMS: atom_id res chain seq x y z
N MET A 1 7.58 7.52 29.74
CA MET A 1 8.15 6.34 29.08
C MET A 1 9.65 6.53 28.96
N SER A 2 10.43 5.54 29.33
CA SER A 2 11.88 5.57 29.14
C SER A 2 12.23 5.39 27.65
N GLU A 3 13.44 5.78 27.26
CA GLU A 3 13.90 5.60 25.88
C GLU A 3 13.93 4.12 25.47
N THR A 4 14.28 3.22 26.38
CA THR A 4 14.27 1.77 26.18
C THR A 4 12.86 1.25 25.91
N GLU A 5 11.85 1.72 26.63
CA GLU A 5 10.44 1.37 26.39
C GLU A 5 9.97 1.88 25.02
N LEU A 6 10.33 3.11 24.62
CA LEU A 6 9.97 3.66 23.32
C LEU A 6 10.58 2.83 22.17
N ARG A 7 11.85 2.46 22.29
CA ARG A 7 12.55 1.62 21.30
C ARG A 7 11.92 0.22 21.23
N ALA A 8 11.53 -0.36 22.36
CA ALA A 8 10.82 -1.64 22.41
C ALA A 8 9.46 -1.57 21.69
N LEU A 9 8.69 -0.50 21.90
CA LEU A 9 7.42 -0.29 21.19
C LEU A 9 7.61 -0.16 19.67
N ILE A 10 8.58 0.65 19.24
CA ILE A 10 8.89 0.82 17.82
C ILE A 10 9.29 -0.52 17.20
N SER A 11 10.17 -1.27 17.87
CA SER A 11 10.60 -2.61 17.42
C SER A 11 9.44 -3.58 17.29
N LYS A 12 8.54 -3.62 18.29
CA LYS A 12 7.33 -4.45 18.26
C LYS A 12 6.45 -4.09 17.05
N LEU A 13 6.18 -2.81 16.82
CA LEU A 13 5.35 -2.38 15.70
C LEU A 13 6.00 -2.67 14.34
N THR A 14 7.31 -2.44 14.21
CA THR A 14 8.05 -2.78 12.98
C THR A 14 8.03 -4.28 12.73
N THR A 15 8.11 -5.10 13.78
CA THR A 15 7.99 -6.56 13.69
C THR A 15 6.60 -6.97 13.17
N HIS A 16 5.53 -6.38 13.70
CA HIS A 16 4.18 -6.61 13.20
C HIS A 16 4.01 -6.21 11.73
N HIS A 17 4.58 -5.07 11.31
CA HIS A 17 4.54 -4.66 9.90
C HIS A 17 5.27 -5.65 8.99
N LYS A 18 6.46 -6.12 9.40
CA LYS A 18 7.19 -7.16 8.67
C LYS A 18 6.36 -8.43 8.53
N ALA A 19 5.80 -8.93 9.64
CA ALA A 19 4.94 -10.12 9.64
C ALA A 19 3.73 -9.95 8.71
N TYR A 20 3.07 -8.79 8.74
CA TYR A 20 1.96 -8.47 7.85
C TYR A 20 2.37 -8.54 6.37
N TYR A 21 3.46 -7.90 5.96
CA TYR A 21 3.88 -7.94 4.55
C TYR A 21 4.40 -9.31 4.12
N THR A 22 5.04 -10.08 5.02
CA THR A 22 5.39 -11.48 4.76
C THR A 22 4.15 -12.32 4.47
N ALA A 23 3.11 -12.21 5.31
CA ALA A 23 1.84 -12.91 5.12
C ALA A 23 1.12 -12.42 3.84
N LYS A 24 1.07 -11.10 3.61
CA LYS A 24 0.50 -10.51 2.40
C LYS A 24 1.17 -11.04 1.15
N TRP A 25 2.51 -11.09 1.12
CA TRP A 25 3.25 -11.59 -0.04
C TRP A 25 3.11 -13.09 -0.27
N ALA A 26 2.87 -13.89 0.78
CA ALA A 26 2.50 -15.28 0.63
C ALA A 26 1.11 -15.40 -0.03
N ALA A 27 0.11 -14.68 0.47
CA ALA A 27 -1.24 -14.68 -0.09
C ALA A 27 -1.31 -14.14 -1.52
N ILE A 28 -0.49 -13.15 -1.88
CA ILE A 28 -0.39 -12.63 -3.26
C ILE A 28 0.06 -13.70 -4.26
N LYS A 29 0.93 -14.64 -3.84
CA LYS A 29 1.38 -15.72 -4.71
C LYS A 29 0.24 -16.68 -5.06
N GLU A 30 -0.70 -16.85 -4.13
CA GLU A 30 -1.88 -17.70 -4.32
C GLU A 30 -2.93 -16.99 -5.19
N ASP A 31 -3.28 -15.75 -4.84
CA ASP A 31 -4.24 -14.94 -5.59
C ASP A 31 -3.96 -13.43 -5.43
N VAL A 32 -3.33 -12.84 -6.44
CA VAL A 32 -3.09 -11.39 -6.48
C VAL A 32 -4.35 -10.58 -6.78
N LEU A 33 -5.33 -11.15 -7.49
CA LEU A 33 -6.53 -10.44 -7.95
C LEU A 33 -7.44 -10.10 -6.77
N ALA A 34 -7.50 -10.98 -5.76
CA ALA A 34 -8.21 -10.72 -4.50
C ALA A 34 -7.79 -9.42 -3.80
N PHE A 35 -6.56 -8.95 -4.01
CA PHE A 35 -6.05 -7.72 -3.39
C PHE A 35 -6.44 -6.43 -4.11
N PHE A 36 -6.94 -6.51 -5.35
CA PHE A 36 -7.47 -5.36 -6.10
C PHE A 36 -8.94 -5.09 -5.78
N GLY A 37 -9.66 -6.07 -5.24
CA GLY A 37 -11.05 -5.95 -4.79
C GLY A 37 -11.27 -6.48 -3.36
N PRO A 38 -10.52 -6.01 -2.35
CA PRO A 38 -10.54 -6.61 -1.02
C PRO A 38 -11.92 -6.50 -0.37
N ILE A 39 -12.50 -7.62 0.03
CA ILE A 39 -13.82 -7.67 0.68
C ILE A 39 -13.80 -7.18 2.12
N TRP A 40 -12.62 -7.14 2.74
CA TRP A 40 -12.43 -6.75 4.15
C TRP A 40 -12.32 -5.24 4.39
N LEU A 41 -12.39 -4.43 3.32
CA LEU A 41 -12.32 -2.98 3.36
C LEU A 41 -13.65 -2.34 2.97
N ASN A 42 -14.00 -1.27 3.66
CA ASN A 42 -15.14 -0.47 3.26
C ASN A 42 -14.82 0.43 2.04
N PRO A 43 -15.82 0.86 1.24
CA PRO A 43 -15.60 1.76 0.11
C PRO A 43 -14.78 3.03 0.35
N LEU A 44 -14.80 3.64 1.54
CA LEU A 44 -13.96 4.80 1.85
C LEU A 44 -12.48 4.39 1.99
N GLU A 45 -12.21 3.25 2.62
CA GLU A 45 -10.86 2.66 2.67
C GLU A 45 -10.37 2.28 1.27
N LYS A 46 -11.25 1.68 0.44
CA LYS A 46 -10.96 1.35 -0.96
C LYS A 46 -10.63 2.59 -1.80
N ALA A 47 -11.35 3.70 -1.61
CA ALA A 47 -11.07 4.95 -2.33
C ALA A 47 -9.69 5.56 -1.98
N CYS A 48 -9.10 5.16 -0.85
CA CYS A 48 -7.76 5.58 -0.44
C CYS A 48 -6.64 4.65 -0.94
N PHE A 49 -6.98 3.62 -1.73
CA PHE A 49 -5.99 2.71 -2.29
C PHE A 49 -5.15 3.34 -3.39
N TRP A 50 -3.89 2.97 -3.37
CA TRP A 50 -2.95 3.10 -4.45
C TRP A 50 -2.45 1.69 -4.76
N LEU A 51 -2.93 1.11 -5.86
CA LEU A 51 -2.84 -0.34 -6.10
C LEU A 51 -3.53 -1.12 -4.97
N THR A 52 -2.80 -1.95 -4.22
CA THR A 52 -3.35 -2.84 -3.18
C THR A 52 -3.07 -2.39 -1.75
N GLY A 53 -2.93 -1.07 -1.53
CA GLY A 53 -2.66 -0.51 -0.20
C GLY A 53 -2.56 1.01 -0.19
N TRP A 54 -2.07 1.59 0.91
CA TRP A 54 -1.93 3.06 1.06
C TRP A 54 -0.88 3.66 0.11
N LYS A 55 -1.03 4.92 -0.30
CA LYS A 55 -0.05 5.63 -1.12
C LYS A 55 1.11 6.16 -0.27
N PRO A 56 2.37 5.72 -0.49
CA PRO A 56 3.54 6.14 0.28
C PRO A 56 3.64 7.63 0.62
N SER A 57 3.42 8.53 -0.33
CA SER A 57 3.53 9.98 -0.17
C SER A 57 2.52 10.58 0.81
N THR A 58 1.45 9.86 1.15
CA THR A 58 0.40 10.35 2.07
C THR A 58 0.86 10.41 3.52
N VAL A 59 1.84 9.61 3.93
CA VAL A 59 2.36 9.62 5.31
C VAL A 59 3.12 10.90 5.63
N PHE A 60 3.64 11.60 4.61
CA PHE A 60 4.28 12.88 4.83
C PHE A 60 3.30 13.96 5.27
N ARG A 61 2.00 13.82 4.99
CA ARG A 61 0.98 14.68 5.61
C ARG A 61 0.88 14.47 7.11
N MET A 62 1.17 13.26 7.60
CA MET A 62 1.25 12.97 9.03
C MET A 62 2.52 13.56 9.63
N VAL A 63 3.64 13.53 8.91
CA VAL A 63 4.88 14.23 9.28
C VAL A 63 4.66 15.74 9.37
N ASP A 64 3.96 16.34 8.40
CA ASP A 64 3.63 17.77 8.43
C ASP A 64 2.74 18.13 9.63
N ARG A 65 1.82 17.23 10.01
CA ARG A 65 0.99 17.39 11.22
C ARG A 65 1.82 17.24 12.48
N LEU A 66 2.76 16.29 12.52
CA LEU A 66 3.70 16.14 13.62
C LEU A 66 4.45 17.47 13.80
N ARG A 67 5.01 18.04 12.73
CA ARG A 67 5.70 19.33 12.80
C ARG A 67 4.84 20.49 13.34
N LYS A 68 3.54 20.52 13.02
CA LYS A 68 2.64 21.64 13.34
C LYS A 68 1.94 21.52 14.70
N TYR A 69 1.59 20.31 15.12
CA TYR A 69 0.66 20.09 16.23
C TYR A 69 1.19 19.13 17.30
N SER A 70 2.35 18.53 17.09
CA SER A 70 2.95 17.60 18.05
C SER A 70 3.62 18.32 19.21
N ARG A 71 3.76 17.58 20.31
CA ARG A 71 4.59 17.97 21.44
C ARG A 71 6.08 17.76 21.15
N VAL A 72 6.43 16.93 20.15
CA VAL A 72 7.82 16.71 19.73
C VAL A 72 8.23 17.69 18.64
N VAL A 73 9.43 18.27 18.81
CA VAL A 73 10.02 19.20 17.85
C VAL A 73 10.89 18.42 16.85
N LEU A 74 10.70 18.68 15.55
CA LEU A 74 11.60 18.20 14.51
C LEU A 74 12.70 19.22 14.27
N VAL A 75 13.96 18.79 14.36
CA VAL A 75 15.09 19.68 14.04
C VAL A 75 15.23 19.85 12.53
N GLU A 76 15.78 20.99 12.10
CA GLU A 76 15.89 21.37 10.68
C GLU A 76 16.60 20.28 9.83
N ALA A 77 17.62 19.64 10.37
CA ALA A 77 18.31 18.53 9.70
C ALA A 77 17.38 17.32 9.45
N GLN A 78 16.46 17.01 10.37
CA GLN A 78 15.47 15.95 10.17
C GLN A 78 14.46 16.36 9.09
N VAL A 79 14.00 17.62 9.11
CA VAL A 79 13.07 18.16 8.12
C VAL A 79 13.64 18.04 6.70
N ARG A 80 14.91 18.44 6.50
CA ARG A 80 15.58 18.32 5.19
C ARG A 80 15.64 16.88 4.70
N LYS A 81 16.06 15.94 5.55
CA LYS A 81 16.10 14.49 5.22
C LYS A 81 14.70 13.93 4.90
N LEU A 82 13.66 14.40 5.60
CA LEU A 82 12.28 14.00 5.34
C LEU A 82 11.77 14.52 3.99
N GLU A 83 12.14 15.73 3.59
CA GLU A 83 11.81 16.26 2.26
C GLU A 83 12.56 15.52 1.14
N GLU A 84 13.84 15.20 1.33
CA GLU A 84 14.60 14.35 0.40
C GLU A 84 13.92 12.97 0.24
N LEU A 85 13.54 12.34 1.35
CA LEU A 85 12.82 11.08 1.34
C LEU A 85 11.45 11.19 0.67
N ARG A 86 10.75 12.32 0.84
CA ARG A 86 9.47 12.62 0.18
C ARG A 86 9.63 12.68 -1.33
N VAL A 87 10.63 13.39 -1.83
CA VAL A 87 10.93 13.50 -3.26
C VAL A 87 11.26 12.12 -3.84
N LYS A 88 12.15 11.36 -3.18
CA LYS A 88 12.48 9.99 -3.59
C LYS A 88 11.26 9.07 -3.61
N THR A 89 10.43 9.14 -2.57
CA THR A 89 9.19 8.35 -2.48
C THR A 89 8.26 8.65 -3.65
N LYS A 90 8.05 9.93 -3.97
CA LYS A 90 7.21 10.33 -5.12
C LYS A 90 7.78 9.84 -6.45
N PHE A 91 9.10 9.89 -6.62
CA PHE A 91 9.74 9.37 -7.82
C PHE A 91 9.52 7.85 -7.98
N ASP A 92 9.69 7.09 -6.90
CA ASP A 92 9.43 5.65 -6.89
C ASP A 92 7.95 5.33 -7.14
N GLU A 93 7.02 6.09 -6.55
CA GLU A 93 5.58 5.98 -6.84
C GLU A 93 5.28 6.17 -8.33
N GLN A 94 5.79 7.26 -8.93
CA GLN A 94 5.58 7.55 -10.34
C GLN A 94 6.16 6.47 -11.26
N LYS A 95 7.29 5.85 -10.87
CA LYS A 95 7.85 4.72 -11.61
C LYS A 95 6.88 3.54 -11.61
N ILE A 96 6.31 3.20 -10.45
CA ILE A 96 5.32 2.13 -10.34
C ILE A 96 4.04 2.46 -11.13
N GLU A 97 3.57 3.70 -11.06
CA GLU A 97 2.38 4.15 -11.80
C GLU A 97 2.57 4.01 -13.31
N ARG A 98 3.74 4.42 -13.85
CA ARG A 98 4.06 4.25 -15.28
C ARG A 98 4.14 2.79 -15.70
N GLU A 99 4.71 1.92 -14.89
CA GLU A 99 4.76 0.48 -15.20
C GLU A 99 3.35 -0.14 -15.16
N MET A 100 2.51 0.26 -14.21
CA MET A 100 1.11 -0.18 -14.14
C MET A 100 0.31 0.30 -15.37
N GLU A 101 0.51 1.53 -15.81
CA GLU A 101 -0.12 2.08 -17.01
C GLU A 101 0.27 1.27 -18.26
N ARG A 102 1.57 1.03 -18.48
CA ARG A 102 2.05 0.19 -19.59
C ARG A 102 1.46 -1.22 -19.52
N TYR A 103 1.38 -1.77 -18.32
CA TYR A 103 0.80 -3.08 -18.09
C TYR A 103 -0.70 -3.11 -18.45
N GLN A 104 -1.46 -2.09 -18.06
CA GLN A 104 -2.87 -1.94 -18.42
C GLN A 104 -3.09 -1.77 -19.93
N VAL A 105 -2.19 -1.07 -20.62
CA VAL A 105 -2.24 -0.94 -22.09
C VAL A 105 -1.99 -2.29 -22.76
N ALA A 106 -0.97 -3.04 -22.32
CA ALA A 106 -0.69 -4.38 -22.85
C ALA A 106 -1.85 -5.36 -22.60
N MET A 107 -2.52 -5.23 -21.45
CA MET A 107 -3.73 -5.97 -21.10
C MET A 107 -4.91 -5.71 -22.03
N ALA A 108 -5.05 -4.46 -22.49
CA ALA A 108 -6.11 -4.05 -23.40
C ALA A 108 -5.78 -4.36 -24.88
N ASP A 109 -4.63 -4.96 -25.17
CA ASP A 109 -4.24 -5.29 -26.54
C ASP A 109 -5.20 -6.31 -27.18
N ARG A 110 -5.36 -6.18 -28.50
CA ARG A 110 -6.33 -6.93 -29.30
C ARG A 110 -6.23 -8.45 -29.11
N LYS A 111 -5.02 -8.98 -28.96
CA LYS A 111 -4.78 -10.41 -28.72
C LYS A 111 -5.35 -10.89 -27.40
N MET A 112 -5.25 -10.08 -26.34
CA MET A 112 -5.82 -10.41 -25.03
C MET A 112 -7.35 -10.35 -25.07
N VAL A 113 -7.91 -9.39 -25.81
CA VAL A 113 -9.36 -9.30 -26.05
C VAL A 113 -9.88 -10.48 -26.86
N GLU A 114 -9.15 -10.92 -27.88
CA GLU A 114 -9.50 -12.10 -28.68
C GLU A 114 -9.44 -13.39 -27.86
N LEU A 115 -8.42 -13.55 -26.99
CA LEU A 115 -8.35 -14.65 -26.02
C LEU A 115 -9.54 -14.67 -25.06
N ALA A 116 -9.97 -13.50 -24.56
CA ALA A 116 -11.16 -13.43 -23.70
C ALA A 116 -12.44 -13.88 -24.42
N ARG A 117 -12.59 -13.59 -25.73
CA ARG A 117 -13.73 -14.03 -26.55
C ARG A 117 -13.71 -15.53 -26.85
N LEU A 118 -12.51 -16.10 -27.04
CA LEU A 118 -12.31 -17.53 -27.22
C LEU A 118 -12.70 -18.33 -25.97
N GLY A 119 -12.45 -17.80 -24.78
CA GLY A 119 -12.88 -18.42 -23.51
C GLY A 119 -14.41 -18.54 -23.36
N CYS A 120 -15.20 -17.70 -24.05
CA CYS A 120 -16.66 -17.81 -24.07
C CYS A 120 -17.17 -18.97 -24.94
N HIS A 121 -16.35 -19.48 -25.87
CA HIS A 121 -16.68 -20.61 -26.73
C HIS A 121 -16.08 -21.88 -26.13
N LEU A 122 -16.90 -22.60 -25.34
CA LEU A 122 -16.50 -23.71 -24.48
C LEU A 122 -15.97 -24.92 -25.28
N GLY A 123 -14.66 -24.94 -25.52
CA GLY A 123 -13.88 -26.11 -25.93
C GLY A 123 -12.66 -26.28 -25.02
N GLY A 124 -12.30 -27.51 -24.66
CA GLY A 124 -11.27 -27.79 -23.64
C GLY A 124 -9.88 -27.20 -23.93
N GLU A 125 -9.46 -27.15 -25.19
CA GLU A 125 -8.19 -26.55 -25.61
C GLU A 125 -8.20 -25.02 -25.47
N SER A 126 -9.34 -24.37 -25.72
CA SER A 126 -9.55 -22.92 -25.56
C SER A 126 -9.43 -22.48 -24.10
N VAL A 127 -9.96 -23.28 -23.17
CA VAL A 127 -9.92 -23.00 -21.72
C VAL A 127 -8.48 -23.00 -21.19
N MET A 128 -7.66 -23.96 -21.62
CA MET A 128 -6.28 -24.10 -21.13
C MET A 128 -5.39 -22.92 -21.56
N VAL A 129 -5.59 -22.41 -22.78
CA VAL A 129 -4.87 -21.23 -23.30
C VAL A 129 -5.27 -19.97 -22.54
N VAL A 130 -6.57 -19.78 -22.26
CA VAL A 130 -7.07 -18.65 -21.47
C VAL A 130 -6.53 -18.68 -20.04
N GLU A 131 -6.52 -19.85 -19.41
CA GLU A 131 -6.00 -20.01 -18.05
C GLU A 131 -4.50 -19.70 -17.96
N ALA A 132 -3.71 -20.17 -18.93
CA ALA A 132 -2.28 -19.84 -19.02
C ALA A 132 -2.04 -18.33 -19.19
N ALA A 133 -2.85 -17.67 -20.03
CA ALA A 133 -2.79 -16.22 -20.20
C ALA A 133 -3.09 -15.51 -18.88
N VAL A 134 -4.19 -15.86 -18.20
CA VAL A 134 -4.57 -15.28 -16.90
C VAL A 134 -3.48 -15.46 -15.84
N ARG A 135 -2.83 -16.62 -15.77
CA ARG A 135 -1.70 -16.84 -14.86
C ARG A 135 -0.50 -15.95 -15.19
N GLY A 136 -0.19 -15.77 -16.47
CA GLY A 136 0.85 -14.83 -16.92
C GLY A 136 0.55 -13.40 -16.46
N LEU A 137 -0.73 -13.01 -16.49
CA LEU A 137 -1.15 -11.70 -16.02
C LEU A 137 -1.01 -11.57 -14.50
N ALA A 138 -1.53 -12.53 -13.75
CA ALA A 138 -1.41 -12.57 -12.29
C ALA A 138 0.07 -12.44 -11.86
N THR A 139 0.99 -13.10 -12.55
CA THR A 139 2.44 -12.99 -12.29
C THR A 139 2.97 -11.56 -12.48
N GLY A 140 2.50 -10.85 -13.50
CA GLY A 140 2.85 -9.44 -13.72
C GLY A 140 2.33 -8.52 -12.61
N LEU A 141 1.07 -8.71 -12.22
CA LEU A 141 0.44 -7.98 -11.12
C LEU A 141 1.14 -8.25 -9.78
N GLU A 142 1.53 -9.51 -9.50
CA GLU A 142 2.28 -9.88 -8.30
C GLU A 142 3.57 -9.06 -8.18
N LYS A 143 4.34 -8.96 -9.27
CA LYS A 143 5.59 -8.18 -9.30
C LYS A 143 5.32 -6.71 -9.00
N MET A 144 4.29 -6.12 -9.60
CA MET A 144 3.92 -4.72 -9.38
C MET A 144 3.48 -4.46 -7.94
N VAL A 145 2.67 -5.34 -7.37
CA VAL A 145 2.22 -5.24 -5.98
C VAL A 145 3.40 -5.32 -5.00
N LYS A 146 4.31 -6.28 -5.19
CA LYS A 146 5.51 -6.40 -4.35
C LYS A 146 6.43 -5.18 -4.48
N ALA A 147 6.57 -4.64 -5.69
CA ALA A 147 7.35 -3.41 -5.90
C ALA A 147 6.72 -2.21 -5.18
N ALA A 148 5.40 -2.05 -5.26
CA ALA A 148 4.66 -1.01 -4.52
C ALA A 148 4.80 -1.17 -2.99
N ASP A 149 4.66 -2.40 -2.48
CA ASP A 149 4.87 -2.71 -1.06
C ASP A 149 6.32 -2.46 -0.61
N CYS A 150 7.30 -2.67 -1.48
CA CYS A 150 8.68 -2.31 -1.22
C CYS A 150 8.86 -0.80 -1.06
N VAL A 151 8.20 0.03 -1.88
CA VAL A 151 8.20 1.49 -1.70
C VAL A 151 7.60 1.87 -0.36
N ARG A 152 6.44 1.29 0.01
CA ARG A 152 5.80 1.51 1.34
C ARG A 152 6.74 1.21 2.50
N LEU A 153 7.39 0.04 2.46
CA LEU A 153 8.32 -0.40 3.51
C LEU A 153 9.56 0.49 3.58
N LYS A 154 10.13 0.88 2.43
CA LYS A 154 11.28 1.78 2.34
C LYS A 154 10.95 3.17 2.88
N THR A 155 9.80 3.74 2.52
CA THR A 155 9.34 5.04 3.01
C THR A 155 9.12 5.00 4.52
N LEU A 156 8.41 3.98 5.03
CA LEU A 156 8.16 3.85 6.48
C LEU A 156 9.48 3.69 7.25
N LYS A 157 10.37 2.78 6.80
CA LYS A 157 11.69 2.60 7.40
C LYS A 157 12.49 3.91 7.38
N GLY A 158 12.54 4.59 6.24
CA GLY A 158 13.28 5.84 6.10
C GLY A 158 12.80 6.92 7.08
N ILE A 159 11.48 7.04 7.30
CA ILE A 159 10.94 7.97 8.31
C ILE A 159 11.39 7.57 9.70
N LEU A 160 11.26 6.29 10.08
CA LEU A 160 11.63 5.80 11.40
C LEU A 160 13.14 5.90 11.67
N ASP A 161 13.97 5.81 10.64
CA ASP A 161 15.43 5.98 10.76
C ASP A 161 15.84 7.45 10.94
N ILE A 162 15.04 8.41 10.45
CA ILE A 162 15.30 9.86 10.59
C ILE A 162 14.80 10.40 11.94
N LEU A 163 13.67 9.87 12.41
CA LEU A 163 13.00 10.34 13.61
C LEU A 163 13.65 9.77 14.89
N ALA A 164 13.65 10.57 15.95
CA ALA A 164 14.02 10.13 17.30
C ALA A 164 12.90 9.25 17.90
N PRO A 165 13.19 8.38 18.89
CA PRO A 165 12.20 7.45 19.42
C PRO A 165 10.87 8.08 19.87
N PRO A 166 10.83 9.23 20.58
CA PRO A 166 9.56 9.90 20.91
C PRO A 166 8.77 10.33 19.68
N GLN A 167 9.47 10.87 18.65
CA GLN A 167 8.86 11.31 17.40
C GLN A 167 8.30 10.13 16.60
N CYS A 168 9.01 8.99 16.58
CA CYS A 168 8.52 7.76 15.98
C CYS A 168 7.20 7.31 16.61
N VAL A 169 7.14 7.28 17.94
CA VAL A 169 5.92 6.85 18.64
C VAL A 169 4.74 7.77 18.34
N GLU A 170 4.94 9.10 18.36
CA GLU A 170 3.88 10.04 17.99
C GLU A 170 3.44 9.91 16.53
N PHE A 171 4.39 9.76 15.59
CA PHE A 171 4.10 9.53 14.18
C PHE A 171 3.27 8.24 13.97
N LEU A 172 3.69 7.14 14.60
CA LEU A 172 3.02 5.85 14.50
C LEU A 172 1.63 5.88 15.15
N ALA A 173 1.48 6.58 16.28
CA ALA A 173 0.18 6.80 16.91
C ALA A 173 -0.76 7.62 16.02
N ALA A 174 -0.26 8.67 15.37
CA ALA A 174 -1.03 9.45 14.40
C ALA A 174 -1.46 8.61 13.20
N ALA A 175 -0.57 7.75 12.67
CA ALA A 175 -0.88 6.84 11.57
C ALA A 175 -1.96 5.81 11.95
N ALA A 176 -1.83 5.17 13.12
CA ALA A 176 -2.81 4.23 13.63
C ALA A 176 -4.17 4.92 13.87
N THR A 177 -4.16 6.10 14.46
CA THR A 177 -5.37 6.90 14.68
C THR A 177 -6.06 7.23 13.36
N PHE A 178 -5.32 7.64 12.35
CA PHE A 178 -5.87 7.90 11.03
C PHE A 178 -6.55 6.67 10.43
N GLN A 179 -5.90 5.50 10.49
CA GLN A 179 -6.49 4.24 10.00
C GLN A 179 -7.79 3.87 10.73
N VAL A 180 -7.79 3.95 12.07
CA VAL A 180 -8.98 3.67 12.88
C VAL A 180 -10.12 4.64 12.55
N GLN A 181 -9.83 5.93 12.38
CA GLN A 181 -10.85 6.93 12.03
C GLN A 181 -11.38 6.74 10.62
N LEU A 182 -10.51 6.44 9.65
CA LEU A 182 -10.91 6.14 8.27
C LEU A 182 -11.90 4.97 8.24
N ARG A 183 -11.61 3.89 8.98
CA ARG A 183 -12.51 2.74 9.07
C ARG A 183 -13.84 3.08 9.75
N ARG A 184 -13.80 3.82 10.87
CA ARG A 184 -15.01 4.27 11.57
C ARG A 184 -15.90 5.14 10.67
N TRP A 185 -15.30 6.07 9.93
CA TRP A 185 -16.02 6.98 9.03
C TRP A 185 -16.65 6.23 7.87
N GLY A 186 -15.92 5.29 7.27
CA GLY A 186 -16.43 4.45 6.20
C GLY A 186 -17.63 3.63 6.68
N ASN A 187 -17.50 2.92 7.81
CA ASN A 187 -18.59 2.10 8.35
C ASN A 187 -19.86 2.91 8.68
N ARG A 188 -19.70 4.13 9.23
CA ARG A 188 -20.86 5.00 9.47
C ARG A 188 -21.60 5.37 8.20
N ARG A 189 -20.90 5.57 7.08
CA ARG A 189 -21.53 5.93 5.80
C ARG A 189 -22.23 4.76 5.12
N HIS A 190 -21.72 3.53 5.29
CA HIS A 190 -22.36 2.31 4.75
C HIS A 190 -23.64 1.91 5.47
N ASN A 191 -23.72 2.18 6.77
CA ASN A 191 -24.93 1.87 7.54
C ASN A 191 -26.09 2.84 7.29
N VAL A 192 -25.85 3.99 6.64
CA VAL A 192 -26.89 4.99 6.35
C VAL A 192 -27.64 4.70 5.05
N THR A 193 -27.09 3.87 4.15
CA THR A 193 -27.70 3.56 2.84
C THR A 193 -28.69 2.38 2.86
N HIS A 194 -29.00 1.83 4.03
CA HIS A 194 -29.94 0.70 4.20
C HIS A 194 -31.06 1.00 5.21
N SER A 195 -31.45 2.27 5.37
CA SER A 195 -32.55 2.70 6.23
C SER A 195 -33.63 3.41 5.43
#